data_AF-A0A820F7H5-F1
#
_entry.id   AF-A0A820F7H5-F1
#
_cell.length_a   1.000
_cell.length_b   1.000
_cell.length_c   1.000
_cell.angle_alpha   90.00
_cell.angle_beta   90.00
_cell.angle_gamma   90.00
#
_symmetry.space_group_name_H-M   'P 1'
#
loop_
_entity.id
_entity.type
_entity.pdbx_description
1 polymer ?
#
loop_
_entity_poly.entity_id
_entity_poly.type
_entity_poly.pdbx_seq_one_letter_code
_entity_poly.pdbx_strand_id
1 'polypeptide(L)'
;MINSVTSTTKYRKAGYTTLIDEIMFEYSYPRLDANVTKGMNHLLKSPFSIHPKTGRVSIPIDLDSLGYFDPCKEGSVPKLNELCQQVEQLPKQNQQNEDGLNEKISNKQKDYNQTSLKPFIDIFVRFVQQSQTSKQNETLAKSGSLFIYLFIISLIRLIILDFNTMLSGEI
;
A
#
# COMPACT_ATOMS: atom_id res chain seq x y z
N MET A 1 10.46 72.56 28.81
CA MET A 1 11.52 71.70 28.27
C MET A 1 11.01 70.27 28.26
N ILE A 2 10.65 69.78 27.09
CA ILE A 2 10.08 68.46 26.84
C ILE A 2 11.28 67.59 26.44
N ASN A 3 11.67 66.62 27.26
CA ASN A 3 12.65 65.60 26.84
C ASN A 3 11.91 64.28 26.66
N SER A 4 11.53 64.03 25.40
CA SER A 4 11.02 62.77 24.89
C SER A 4 12.13 61.72 24.90
N VAL A 5 12.00 60.70 25.75
CA VAL A 5 12.77 59.46 25.61
C VAL A 5 11.94 58.48 24.79
N THR A 6 11.99 58.61 23.47
CA THR A 6 11.51 57.55 22.57
C THR A 6 12.65 56.56 22.36
N SER A 7 12.72 55.55 23.23
CA SER A 7 13.56 54.38 23.02
C SER A 7 13.00 53.58 21.85
N THR A 8 13.53 53.81 20.65
CA THR A 8 13.21 53.02 19.46
C THR A 8 13.87 51.65 19.57
N THR A 9 13.14 50.68 20.14
CA THR A 9 13.57 49.27 20.13
C THR A 9 13.62 48.79 18.69
N LYS A 10 14.83 48.66 18.16
CA LYS A 10 15.13 48.14 16.82
C LYS A 10 14.90 46.63 16.81
N TYR A 11 13.65 46.19 16.70
CA TYR A 11 13.31 44.77 16.59
C TYR A 11 14.02 44.17 15.37
N ARG A 12 14.81 43.12 15.61
CA ARG A 12 15.56 42.40 14.57
C ARG A 12 14.56 41.72 13.63
N LYS A 13 14.31 42.33 12.47
CA LYS A 13 13.45 41.81 11.38
C LYS A 13 13.77 40.36 10.97
N ALA A 14 14.99 39.88 11.25
CA ALA A 14 15.45 38.52 10.98
C ALA A 14 14.86 37.43 11.90
N GLY A 15 14.30 37.77 13.07
CA GLY A 15 13.73 36.76 14.00
C GLY A 15 12.28 36.38 13.70
N TYR A 16 11.53 37.21 12.97
CA TYR A 16 10.14 36.93 12.62
C TYR A 16 9.99 35.97 11.43
N THR A 17 10.95 35.98 10.50
CA THR A 17 10.94 35.06 9.36
C THR A 17 11.18 33.62 9.80
N THR A 18 12.12 33.40 10.72
CA THR A 18 12.38 32.05 11.27
C THR A 18 11.20 31.54 12.10
N LEU A 19 10.50 32.41 12.83
CA LEU A 19 9.33 32.03 13.61
C LEU A 19 8.17 31.55 12.71
N ILE A 20 7.95 32.20 11.56
CA ILE A 20 6.92 31.76 10.61
C ILE A 20 7.26 30.37 10.06
N ASP A 21 8.52 30.13 9.71
CA ASP A 21 8.98 28.83 9.22
C ASP A 21 8.83 27.73 10.31
N GLU A 22 9.17 28.03 11.56
CA GLU A 22 8.98 27.12 12.69
C GLU A 22 7.51 26.77 12.89
N ILE A 23 6.60 27.75 12.81
CA ILE A 23 5.15 27.51 12.85
C ILE A 23 4.72 26.65 11.66
N MET A 24 5.18 26.95 10.44
CA MET A 24 4.86 26.13 9.28
C MET A 24 5.31 24.68 9.48
N PHE A 25 6.52 24.44 9.98
CA PHE A 25 7.01 23.10 10.24
C PHE A 25 6.20 22.37 11.33
N GLU A 26 5.88 23.03 12.44
CA GLU A 26 5.10 22.40 13.52
C GLU A 26 3.70 21.93 13.05
N TYR A 27 3.07 22.68 12.14
CA TYR A 27 1.72 22.38 11.65
C TYR A 27 1.66 21.54 10.37
N SER A 28 2.68 21.59 9.51
CA SER A 28 2.65 20.94 8.18
C SER A 28 3.69 19.84 7.95
N TYR A 29 4.76 19.80 8.76
CA TYR A 29 5.78 18.77 8.58
C TYR A 29 5.27 17.40 9.04
N PRO A 30 5.53 16.31 8.30
CA PRO A 30 5.11 14.98 8.70
C PRO A 30 5.81 14.53 9.98
N ARG A 31 5.02 14.11 10.98
CA ARG A 31 5.55 13.48 12.20
C ARG A 31 5.98 12.05 11.87
N LEU A 32 7.28 11.81 11.82
CA LEU A 32 7.85 10.50 11.51
C LEU A 32 7.96 9.66 12.79
N ASP A 33 7.45 8.44 12.77
CA ASP A 33 7.72 7.47 13.84
C ASP A 33 9.14 6.94 13.69
N ALA A 34 10.10 7.57 14.39
CA ALA A 34 11.50 7.23 14.24
C ALA A 34 11.84 5.79 14.64
N ASN A 35 11.01 5.13 15.46
CA ASN A 35 11.27 3.76 15.90
C ASN A 35 11.10 2.74 14.78
N VAL A 36 10.29 3.07 13.75
CA VAL A 36 10.07 2.17 12.61
C VAL A 36 11.24 2.17 11.62
N THR A 37 12.10 3.20 11.66
CA THR A 37 13.20 3.39 10.70
C THR A 37 14.58 3.10 11.31
N LYS A 38 14.75 3.19 12.63
CA LYS A 38 16.08 3.06 13.28
C LYS A 38 16.60 1.62 13.32
N GLY A 39 15.72 0.63 13.47
CA GLY A 39 16.10 -0.76 13.67
C GLY A 39 15.85 -1.61 12.42
N MET A 40 16.81 -2.47 12.05
CA MET A 40 16.67 -3.39 10.91
C MET A 40 15.64 -4.51 11.16
N ASN A 41 15.29 -4.78 12.43
CA ASN A 41 14.40 -5.87 12.82
C ASN A 41 12.96 -5.41 13.06
N HIS A 42 12.60 -4.19 12.63
CA HIS A 42 11.24 -3.68 12.81
C HIS A 42 10.28 -4.39 11.85
N LEU A 43 9.18 -4.93 12.40
CA LEU A 43 8.15 -5.60 11.61
C LEU A 43 7.16 -4.57 11.08
N LEU A 44 7.09 -4.45 9.76
CA LEU A 44 6.11 -3.61 9.08
C LEU A 44 4.98 -4.47 8.51
N LYS A 45 3.82 -3.84 8.38
CA LYS A 45 2.64 -4.46 7.77
C LYS A 45 2.93 -4.80 6.29
N SER A 46 2.60 -6.03 5.88
CA SER A 46 2.73 -6.46 4.50
C SER A 46 1.74 -5.72 3.58
N PRO A 47 2.11 -5.35 2.34
CA PRO A 47 1.15 -4.90 1.33
C PRO A 47 -0.01 -5.88 1.15
N PHE A 48 -1.19 -5.35 0.83
CA PHE A 48 -2.45 -6.08 0.65
C PHE A 48 -2.99 -6.84 1.88
N SER A 49 -2.37 -6.71 3.05
CA SER A 49 -2.94 -7.28 4.27
C SER A 49 -4.17 -6.51 4.76
N ILE A 50 -5.12 -7.24 5.35
CA ILE A 50 -6.40 -6.69 5.83
C ILE A 50 -6.20 -6.02 7.18
N HIS A 51 -6.73 -4.82 7.36
CA HIS A 51 -6.75 -4.17 8.68
C HIS A 51 -7.90 -4.75 9.53
N PRO A 52 -7.62 -5.39 10.68
CA PRO A 52 -8.60 -6.20 11.41
C PRO A 52 -9.84 -5.42 11.86
N LYS A 53 -9.67 -4.15 12.25
CA LYS A 53 -10.79 -3.32 12.72
C LYS A 53 -11.66 -2.72 11.60
N THR A 54 -11.10 -2.49 10.42
CA THR A 54 -11.78 -1.74 9.35
C THR A 54 -12.16 -2.63 8.17
N GLY A 55 -11.60 -3.84 8.09
CA GLY A 55 -11.73 -4.73 6.95
C GLY A 55 -11.10 -4.19 5.66
N ARG A 56 -10.43 -3.03 5.70
CA ARG A 56 -9.81 -2.40 4.53
C ARG A 56 -8.51 -3.08 4.15
N VAL A 57 -8.27 -3.21 2.85
CA VAL A 57 -7.03 -3.75 2.28
C VAL A 57 -5.94 -2.67 2.34
N SER A 58 -4.73 -3.03 2.78
CA SER A 58 -3.55 -2.14 2.67
C SER A 58 -3.05 -2.04 1.23
N ILE A 59 -3.62 -1.12 0.47
CA ILE A 59 -3.31 -0.91 -0.95
C ILE A 59 -2.05 -0.04 -1.17
N PRO A 60 -1.31 -0.26 -2.28
CA PRO A 60 -0.38 0.73 -2.80
C PRO A 60 -1.10 2.02 -3.21
N ILE A 61 -0.43 3.16 -3.04
CA ILE A 61 -0.93 4.47 -3.43
C ILE A 61 -0.18 4.93 -4.68
N ASP A 62 -0.92 5.43 -5.66
CA ASP A 62 -0.37 5.98 -6.89
C ASP A 62 0.03 7.45 -6.68
N LEU A 63 1.29 7.77 -6.95
CA LEU A 63 1.84 9.11 -6.68
C LEU A 63 1.25 10.18 -7.61
N ASP A 64 0.90 9.81 -8.84
CA ASP A 64 0.32 10.71 -9.84
C ASP A 64 -1.09 11.18 -9.45
N SER A 65 -1.80 10.39 -8.65
CA SER A 65 -3.17 10.67 -8.20
C SER A 65 -3.27 10.93 -6.69
N LEU A 66 -2.14 11.11 -5.99
CA LEU A 66 -2.06 11.26 -4.53
C LEU A 66 -2.94 12.39 -3.99
N GLY A 67 -3.03 13.53 -4.70
CA GLY A 67 -3.85 14.67 -4.29
C GLY A 67 -5.36 14.40 -4.24
N TYR A 68 -5.83 13.33 -4.86
CA TYR A 68 -7.24 12.93 -4.87
C TYR A 68 -7.53 11.72 -3.97
N PHE A 69 -6.49 11.15 -3.34
CA PHE A 69 -6.63 9.98 -2.48
C PHE A 69 -7.15 10.38 -1.09
N ASP A 70 -8.35 9.90 -0.76
CA ASP A 70 -8.95 10.06 0.56
C ASP A 70 -9.22 8.68 1.18
N PRO A 71 -8.46 8.23 2.19
CA PRO A 71 -8.63 6.92 2.81
C PRO A 71 -9.93 6.78 3.60
N CYS A 72 -10.62 7.87 3.93
CA CYS A 72 -11.86 7.88 4.69
C CYS A 72 -13.10 7.81 3.78
N LYS A 73 -12.99 8.28 2.53
CA LYS A 73 -14.07 8.25 1.54
C LYS A 73 -14.55 6.83 1.24
N GLU A 74 -15.86 6.64 1.15
CA GLU A 74 -16.45 5.35 0.78
C GLU A 74 -15.98 4.92 -0.62
N GLY A 75 -15.56 3.67 -0.77
CA GLY A 75 -15.10 3.10 -2.03
C GLY A 75 -13.67 3.48 -2.47
N SER A 76 -12.94 4.32 -1.73
CA SER A 76 -11.55 4.66 -2.07
C SER A 76 -10.56 3.53 -1.76
N VAL A 77 -10.84 2.76 -0.71
CA VAL A 77 -10.05 1.61 -0.27
C VAL A 77 -10.97 0.39 -0.20
N PRO A 78 -10.72 -0.68 -0.98
CA PRO A 78 -11.55 -1.88 -0.98
C PRO A 78 -11.64 -2.53 0.41
N LYS A 79 -12.84 -2.99 0.78
CA LYS A 79 -13.05 -3.81 1.99
C LYS A 79 -13.11 -5.30 1.62
N LEU A 80 -12.66 -6.17 2.53
CA LEU A 80 -12.66 -7.62 2.34
C LEU A 80 -14.05 -8.15 1.97
N ASN A 81 -15.08 -7.77 2.72
CA ASN A 81 -16.45 -8.26 2.51
C ASN A 81 -16.99 -7.88 1.12
N GLU A 82 -16.69 -6.68 0.64
CA GLU A 82 -17.08 -6.21 -0.70
C GLU A 82 -16.37 -7.01 -1.79
N LEU A 83 -15.08 -7.30 -1.60
CA LEU A 83 -14.31 -8.13 -2.54
C LEU A 83 -14.83 -9.56 -2.58
N CYS A 84 -15.17 -10.17 -1.43
CA CYS A 84 -15.78 -11.49 -1.38
C CYS A 84 -17.11 -11.53 -2.14
N GLN A 85 -17.98 -10.53 -1.94
CA GLN A 85 -19.25 -10.41 -2.67
C GLN A 85 -19.03 -10.27 -4.18
N GLN A 86 -18.07 -9.45 -4.60
CA GLN A 86 -17.76 -9.29 -6.02
C GLN A 86 -17.31 -10.61 -6.66
N VAL A 87 -16.49 -11.38 -5.97
CA VAL A 87 -16.02 -12.70 -6.44
C VAL A 87 -17.16 -13.71 -6.50
N GLU A 88 -18.04 -13.75 -5.49
CA GLU A 88 -19.19 -14.66 -5.45
C GLU A 88 -20.20 -14.39 -6.57
N GLN A 89 -20.34 -13.14 -6.99
CA GLN A 89 -21.24 -12.72 -8.06
C GLN A 89 -20.69 -13.00 -9.48
N LEU A 90 -19.43 -13.40 -9.60
CA LEU A 90 -18.85 -13.73 -10.90
C LEU A 90 -19.52 -14.99 -11.47
N PRO A 91 -19.84 -15.01 -12.78
CA PRO A 91 -20.42 -16.17 -13.42
C PRO A 91 -19.45 -17.35 -13.29
N LYS A 92 -19.86 -18.39 -12.55
CA LYS A 92 -19.15 -19.66 -12.51
C LYS A 92 -19.18 -20.23 -13.92
N GLN A 93 -18.06 -20.19 -14.65
CA GLN A 93 -17.96 -20.89 -15.93
C GLN A 93 -18.35 -22.35 -15.69
N ASN A 94 -19.42 -22.81 -16.34
CA ASN A 94 -19.95 -24.15 -16.17
C ASN A 94 -18.85 -25.19 -16.46
N GLN A 95 -18.33 -25.83 -15.41
CA GLN A 95 -17.51 -27.03 -15.52
C GLN A 95 -18.45 -28.21 -15.79
N GLN A 96 -18.84 -28.39 -17.05
CA GLN A 96 -19.14 -29.72 -17.57
C GLN A 96 -17.93 -30.12 -18.41
N ASN A 97 -17.01 -30.85 -17.79
CA ASN A 97 -16.34 -32.03 -18.34
C ASN A 97 -15.38 -32.56 -17.28
N GLU A 98 -15.58 -33.84 -16.98
CA GLU A 98 -14.80 -34.66 -16.06
C GLU A 98 -13.40 -34.93 -16.62
N ASP A 99 -12.49 -35.30 -15.71
CA ASP A 99 -11.13 -35.80 -15.95
C ASP A 99 -10.02 -34.79 -16.29
N GLY A 100 -9.35 -34.29 -15.23
CA GLY A 100 -8.07 -33.61 -15.37
C GLY A 100 -7.61 -32.90 -14.10
N LEU A 101 -6.98 -33.63 -13.17
CA LEU A 101 -6.46 -33.11 -11.89
C LEU A 101 -5.41 -31.97 -12.00
N ASN A 102 -4.94 -31.64 -13.21
CA ASN A 102 -3.87 -30.66 -13.44
C ASN A 102 -4.33 -29.29 -13.98
N GLU A 103 -5.60 -29.11 -14.37
CA GLU A 103 -6.12 -27.83 -14.91
C GLU A 103 -6.87 -26.94 -13.90
N LYS A 104 -7.14 -27.44 -12.69
CA LYS A 104 -7.87 -26.67 -11.66
C LYS A 104 -7.09 -25.46 -11.12
N ILE A 105 -5.77 -25.42 -11.30
CA ILE A 105 -4.92 -24.33 -10.80
C ILE A 105 -4.76 -23.21 -11.84
N SER A 106 -4.82 -23.51 -13.14
CA SER A 106 -4.66 -22.54 -14.22
C SER A 106 -5.96 -21.80 -14.57
N ASN A 107 -7.13 -22.46 -14.56
CA ASN A 107 -8.40 -21.81 -14.90
C ASN A 107 -9.10 -21.09 -13.72
N LYS A 108 -8.57 -21.22 -12.49
CA LYS A 108 -8.79 -20.25 -11.40
C LYS A 108 -7.98 -18.96 -11.65
N GLN A 109 -7.73 -18.65 -12.91
CA GLN A 109 -7.01 -17.46 -13.36
C GLN A 109 -7.87 -16.23 -13.10
N LYS A 110 -7.64 -15.71 -11.88
CA LYS A 110 -7.74 -14.30 -11.50
C LYS A 110 -9.17 -13.76 -11.38
N ASP A 111 -9.97 -14.35 -10.50
CA ASP A 111 -11.22 -13.74 -10.02
C ASP A 111 -11.01 -12.29 -9.56
N TYR A 112 -9.84 -11.99 -8.96
CA TYR A 112 -9.46 -10.64 -8.55
C TYR A 112 -9.38 -9.63 -9.70
N ASN A 113 -9.17 -10.05 -10.95
CA ASN A 113 -9.14 -9.13 -12.10
C ASN A 113 -10.48 -8.44 -12.34
N GLN A 114 -11.56 -9.02 -11.84
CA GLN A 114 -12.93 -8.51 -11.97
C GLN A 114 -13.42 -7.84 -10.68
N THR A 115 -12.50 -7.51 -9.78
CA THR A 115 -12.80 -6.87 -8.49
C THR A 115 -12.25 -5.45 -8.42
N SER A 116 -12.74 -4.67 -7.45
CA SER A 116 -12.21 -3.34 -7.12
C SER A 116 -10.75 -3.36 -6.65
N LEU A 117 -10.15 -4.52 -6.40
CA LEU A 117 -8.74 -4.66 -6.04
C LEU A 117 -7.79 -4.52 -7.23
N LYS A 118 -8.26 -4.82 -8.46
CA LYS A 118 -7.43 -4.88 -9.66
C LYS A 118 -6.59 -3.62 -9.93
N PRO A 119 -7.12 -2.38 -9.85
CA PRO A 119 -6.33 -1.18 -10.12
C PRO A 119 -5.10 -1.05 -9.20
N PHE A 120 -5.25 -1.46 -7.94
CA PHE A 120 -4.18 -1.42 -6.94
C PHE A 120 -3.10 -2.48 -7.19
N ILE A 121 -3.51 -3.65 -7.70
CA ILE A 121 -2.57 -4.67 -8.14
C ILE A 121 -1.76 -4.16 -9.34
N ASP A 122 -2.38 -3.44 -10.27
CA ASP A 122 -1.67 -2.90 -11.44
C ASP A 122 -0.63 -1.86 -11.04
N ILE A 123 -0.93 -1.00 -10.05
CA ILE A 123 0.04 -0.07 -9.46
C ILE A 123 1.23 -0.85 -8.89
N PHE A 124 0.97 -1.91 -8.12
CA PHE A 124 2.03 -2.71 -7.53
C PHE A 124 2.88 -3.45 -8.57
N VAL A 125 2.25 -4.04 -9.59
CA VAL A 125 2.94 -4.72 -10.68
C VAL A 125 3.87 -3.75 -11.41
N ARG A 126 3.38 -2.53 -11.71
CA ARG A 126 4.20 -1.47 -12.31
C ARG A 126 5.42 -1.14 -11.44
N PHE A 127 5.23 -0.96 -10.13
CA PHE A 127 6.31 -0.69 -9.18
C PHE A 127 7.36 -1.82 -9.15
N VAL A 128 6.92 -3.09 -9.13
CA VAL A 128 7.82 -4.25 -9.13
C VAL A 128 8.60 -4.33 -10.44
N GLN A 129 7.96 -4.10 -11.58
CA GLN A 129 8.61 -4.08 -12.89
C GLN A 129 9.69 -2.99 -12.96
N GLN A 130 9.38 -1.76 -12.54
CA GLN A 130 10.34 -0.65 -12.51
C GLN A 130 11.53 -0.96 -11.60
N SER A 131 11.27 -1.48 -10.40
CA SER A 131 12.30 -1.85 -9.42
C SER A 131 13.28 -2.91 -9.96
N GLN A 132 12.83 -3.75 -10.89
CA GLN A 132 13.66 -4.77 -11.53
C GLN A 132 14.46 -4.22 -12.69
N THR A 133 13.92 -3.33 -13.52
CA THR A 133 14.68 -2.70 -14.60
C THR A 133 15.85 -1.90 -14.04
N SER A 134 15.66 -1.20 -12.92
CA SER A 134 16.74 -0.51 -12.22
C SER A 134 17.85 -1.46 -11.73
N LYS A 135 17.51 -2.71 -11.37
CA LYS A 135 18.47 -3.75 -10.94
C LYS A 135 19.05 -4.57 -12.08
N GLN A 136 18.34 -4.74 -13.19
CA GLN A 136 18.80 -5.49 -14.37
C GLN A 136 19.85 -4.75 -15.19
N ASN A 137 20.00 -3.43 -14.99
CA ASN A 137 21.16 -2.67 -15.43
C ASN A 137 22.45 -3.06 -14.68
N GLU A 138 22.36 -3.87 -13.62
CA GLU A 138 23.51 -4.41 -12.88
C GLU A 138 23.70 -5.93 -13.02
N THR A 139 22.71 -6.76 -13.42
CA THR A 139 22.98 -8.16 -13.85
C THR A 139 21.78 -8.88 -14.50
N LEU A 140 22.00 -9.39 -15.72
CA LEU A 140 21.30 -10.44 -16.50
C LEU A 140 19.74 -10.51 -16.47
N ALA A 141 19.12 -9.83 -17.45
CA ALA A 141 17.75 -10.03 -17.88
C ALA A 141 17.56 -11.42 -18.54
N LYS A 142 16.86 -12.34 -17.87
CA LYS A 142 16.09 -13.48 -18.45
C LYS A 142 15.38 -14.34 -17.39
N SER A 143 15.81 -14.31 -16.12
CA SER A 143 15.23 -15.13 -15.03
C SER A 143 14.12 -14.44 -14.20
N GLY A 144 13.99 -13.11 -14.29
CA GLY A 144 13.13 -12.33 -13.39
C GLY A 144 11.62 -12.61 -13.48
N SER A 145 11.10 -12.96 -14.66
CA SER A 145 9.66 -13.19 -14.85
C SER A 145 9.14 -14.42 -14.08
N LEU A 146 9.94 -15.49 -14.02
CA LEU A 146 9.57 -16.71 -13.29
C LEU A 146 9.64 -16.49 -11.78
N PHE A 147 10.61 -15.69 -11.32
CA PHE A 147 10.77 -15.35 -9.91
C PHE A 147 9.61 -14.49 -9.38
N ILE A 148 9.06 -13.58 -10.20
CA ILE A 148 7.87 -12.80 -9.86
C ILE A 148 6.65 -13.70 -9.68
N TYR A 149 6.43 -14.62 -10.63
CA TYR A 149 5.32 -15.55 -10.53
C TYR A 149 5.44 -16.43 -9.29
N LEU A 150 6.65 -16.93 -8.99
CA LEU A 150 6.90 -17.72 -7.79
C LEU A 150 6.75 -16.91 -6.50
N PHE A 151 7.19 -15.65 -6.47
CA PHE A 151 7.05 -14.78 -5.30
C PHE A 151 5.59 -14.38 -5.05
N ILE A 152 4.86 -13.98 -6.09
CA ILE A 152 3.43 -13.63 -6.00
C ILE A 152 2.62 -14.87 -5.60
N ILE A 153 2.88 -16.05 -6.20
CA ILE A 153 2.22 -17.29 -5.81
C ILE A 153 2.56 -17.65 -4.36
N SER A 154 3.81 -17.52 -3.95
CA SER A 154 4.24 -17.79 -2.57
C SER A 154 3.57 -16.85 -1.57
N LEU A 155 3.50 -15.55 -1.89
CA LEU A 155 2.85 -14.53 -1.05
C LEU A 155 1.34 -14.76 -0.94
N ILE A 156 0.67 -15.08 -2.06
CA ILE A 156 -0.76 -15.41 -2.06
C ILE A 156 -1.01 -16.71 -1.26
N ARG A 157 -0.14 -17.72 -1.39
CA ARG A 157 -0.24 -18.98 -0.65
C ARG A 157 -0.03 -18.78 0.85
N LEU A 158 0.88 -17.88 1.24
CA LEU A 158 1.11 -17.49 2.63
C LEU A 158 -0.11 -16.76 3.21
N ILE A 159 -0.66 -15.80 2.48
CA ILE A 159 -1.88 -15.07 2.88
C ILE A 159 -3.08 -16.02 3.04
N ILE A 160 -3.23 -17.00 2.14
CA ILE A 160 -4.30 -18.01 2.24
C ILE A 160 -4.06 -18.98 3.41
N LEU A 161 -2.81 -19.37 3.68
CA LEU A 161 -2.49 -20.21 4.84
C LEU A 161 -2.78 -19.48 6.15
N ASP A 162 -2.34 -18.22 6.27
CA ASP A 162 -2.58 -17.37 7.45
C ASP A 162 -4.08 -17.12 7.68
N PHE A 163 -4.88 -17.08 6.60
CA PHE A 163 -6.34 -16.96 6.70
C PHE A 163 -7.00 -18.27 7.15
N ASN A 164 -6.51 -19.42 6.66
CA ASN A 164 -7.04 -20.73 7.05
C ASN A 164 -6.68 -21.10 8.49
N THR A 165 -5.48 -20.75 8.97
CA THR A 165 -5.07 -20.96 10.38
C THR A 165 -5.87 -20.06 11.33
N MET A 166 -6.22 -18.85 10.90
CA MET A 166 -7.08 -17.95 11.67
C MET A 166 -8.54 -18.45 11.76
N LEU A 167 -9.04 -19.16 10.73
CA LEU A 167 -10.37 -19.78 10.73
C LEU A 167 -10.43 -21.12 11.48
N SER A 168 -9.32 -21.86 11.59
CA SER A 168 -9.27 -23.15 12.29
C SER A 168 -9.20 -23.04 13.81
N GLY A 169 -9.10 -21.82 14.36
CA GLY A 169 -9.16 -21.59 15.81
C GLY A 169 -7.96 -22.17 16.59
N GLU A 170 -6.85 -22.48 15.92
CA GLU A 170 -5.60 -22.86 16.59
C GLU A 170 -4.81 -21.60 16.97
N ILE A 171 -5.26 -20.94 18.06
CA ILE A 171 -4.43 -20.05 18.89
C ILE A 171 -4.57 -20.51 20.33
#